data_AF-A0A1Q9W3S0-F1
#
_entry.id   AF-A0A1Q9W3S0-F1
#
_cell.length_a   1.000
_cell.length_b   1.000
_cell.length_c   1.000
_cell.angle_alpha   90.00
_cell.angle_beta   90.00
_cell.angle_gamma   90.00
#
_symmetry.space_group_name_H-M   'P 1'
#
loop_
_entity.id
_entity.type
_entity.pdbx_description
1 polymer ?
#
loop_
_entity_poly.entity_id
_entity_poly.type
_entity_poly.pdbx_seq_one_letter_code
_entity_poly.pdbx_strand_id
1 'polypeptide(L)'
;MAVLAVIGVIVAFLLGKGDEGASFNPDGAPTEVAKAYMEALSRGDAQAALDLSATQPATTDFLTSDVLKKQLDKLPITEVQVIGEEGRKPDTDKRTAVVKVAAKFGGQRTEGKLDMVVVDNQWKLSAAFVDATTEEIHGYGDPEAAEALTVFGKPLPQSRHFYVFPGYLEMGTATPYVKVNELPPTTLDDVSAFKDTGVKPKFSMGPDGLKAAQDAVLAWINKCFNPGDHTGCGDILTGIWTDTYDMSTMRVRGPVDLPPDIFRLPDHTTVVQVGGLNVPFTAVEKRTGRVIDNSLSISDQVEVNIGVQPPTVSTN
;
A
#
# COMPACT_ATOMS: atom_id res chain seq x y z
N MET A 1 -13.95 -0.20 -16.42
CA MET A 1 -13.86 -1.17 -17.54
C MET A 1 -13.36 -2.49 -16.98
N ALA A 2 -13.79 -3.59 -17.58
CA ALA A 2 -13.80 -4.95 -17.02
C ALA A 2 -12.46 -5.46 -16.46
N VAL A 3 -12.42 -5.80 -15.17
CA VAL A 3 -11.47 -6.78 -14.60
C VAL A 3 -12.22 -8.10 -14.59
N LEU A 4 -12.32 -8.72 -15.76
CA LEU A 4 -12.88 -10.05 -15.95
C LEU A 4 -11.90 -10.82 -16.84
N ALA A 5 -11.50 -12.00 -16.35
CA ALA A 5 -10.67 -13.01 -17.00
C ALA A 5 -9.14 -12.88 -16.86
N VAL A 6 -8.60 -13.14 -15.67
CA VAL A 6 -7.27 -13.78 -15.55
C VAL A 6 -7.34 -15.12 -14.79
N ILE A 7 -8.35 -15.31 -13.93
CA ILE A 7 -8.64 -16.61 -13.28
C ILE A 7 -9.14 -17.68 -14.29
N GLY A 8 -9.62 -17.26 -15.47
CA GLY A 8 -10.28 -18.13 -16.45
C GLY A 8 -9.36 -19.13 -17.20
N VAL A 9 -8.04 -18.90 -17.25
CA VAL A 9 -7.15 -19.79 -17.99
C VAL A 9 -7.00 -21.14 -17.27
N ILE A 10 -6.96 -21.15 -15.94
CA ILE A 10 -6.74 -22.39 -15.18
C ILE A 10 -7.95 -23.34 -15.30
N VAL A 11 -9.18 -22.82 -15.21
CA VAL A 11 -10.39 -23.66 -15.26
C VAL A 11 -10.63 -24.24 -16.66
N ALA A 12 -10.31 -23.50 -17.72
CA ALA A 12 -10.45 -24.02 -19.08
C ALA A 12 -9.46 -25.17 -19.38
N PHE A 13 -8.23 -25.11 -18.83
CA PHE A 13 -7.23 -26.17 -18.99
C PHE A 13 -7.49 -27.40 -18.11
N LEU A 14 -8.05 -27.23 -16.91
CA LEU A 14 -8.43 -28.35 -16.04
C LEU A 14 -9.63 -29.15 -16.59
N LEU A 15 -10.48 -28.55 -17.42
CA LEU A 15 -11.68 -29.19 -18.02
C LEU A 15 -11.41 -29.86 -19.39
N GLY A 16 -10.17 -29.82 -19.89
CA GLY A 16 -9.76 -30.58 -21.06
C GLY A 16 -9.79 -32.09 -20.79
N LYS A 17 -10.93 -32.71 -21.09
CA LYS A 17 -11.16 -34.17 -21.16
C LYS A 17 -9.91 -34.88 -21.69
N GLY A 18 -9.24 -35.63 -20.84
CA GLY A 18 -8.21 -36.58 -21.26
C GLY A 18 -8.86 -37.78 -21.92
N ASP A 19 -8.37 -38.16 -23.10
CA ASP A 19 -8.56 -39.48 -23.67
C ASP A 19 -8.10 -40.54 -22.65
N GLU A 20 -9.02 -41.43 -22.29
CA GLU A 20 -8.76 -42.60 -21.47
C GLU A 20 -7.83 -43.56 -22.24
N GLY A 21 -6.51 -43.46 -22.02
CA GLY A 21 -5.59 -44.46 -22.57
C GLY A 21 -4.09 -44.13 -22.54
N ALA A 22 -3.69 -42.87 -22.41
CA ALA A 22 -2.27 -42.52 -22.33
C ALA A 22 -1.75 -42.59 -20.89
N SER A 23 -0.64 -43.29 -20.66
CA SER A 23 0.08 -43.23 -19.38
C SER A 23 0.49 -41.78 -19.10
N PHE A 24 -0.12 -41.16 -18.10
CA PHE A 24 0.22 -39.80 -17.69
C PHE A 24 1.62 -39.77 -17.06
N ASN A 25 2.62 -39.36 -17.85
CA ASN A 25 4.01 -39.19 -17.44
C ASN A 25 4.50 -37.80 -17.87
N PRO A 26 4.21 -36.76 -17.08
CA PRO A 26 4.68 -35.40 -17.35
C PRO A 26 6.22 -35.36 -17.34
N ASP A 27 6.79 -34.48 -18.16
CA ASP A 27 8.23 -34.27 -18.24
C ASP A 27 8.76 -33.64 -16.95
N GLY A 28 9.90 -34.17 -16.47
CA GLY A 28 10.58 -33.73 -15.25
C GLY A 28 9.87 -34.12 -13.96
N ALA A 29 10.38 -33.60 -12.84
CA ALA A 29 9.77 -33.77 -11.52
C ALA A 29 9.35 -32.41 -10.91
N PRO A 30 8.23 -32.35 -10.15
CA PRO A 30 7.82 -31.11 -9.49
C PRO A 30 8.88 -30.59 -8.52
N THR A 31 9.62 -31.50 -7.87
CA THR A 31 10.74 -31.17 -6.98
C THR A 31 11.91 -30.50 -7.71
N GLU A 32 12.17 -30.87 -8.96
CA GLU A 32 13.21 -30.23 -9.79
C GLU A 32 12.82 -28.81 -10.19
N VAL A 33 11.55 -28.61 -10.57
CA VAL A 33 11.00 -27.29 -10.89
C VAL A 33 11.02 -26.37 -9.67
N ALA A 34 10.59 -26.88 -8.50
CA ALA A 34 10.65 -26.14 -7.24
C ALA A 34 12.10 -25.74 -6.89
N LYS A 35 13.07 -26.66 -7.07
CA LYS A 35 14.48 -26.35 -6.88
C LYS A 35 14.97 -25.27 -7.84
N ALA A 36 14.65 -25.38 -9.12
CA ALA A 36 15.05 -24.40 -10.14
C ALA A 36 14.48 -23.00 -9.84
N TYR A 37 13.23 -22.92 -9.37
CA TYR A 37 12.61 -21.67 -8.94
C TYR A 37 13.35 -21.05 -7.75
N MET A 38 13.61 -21.83 -6.70
CA MET A 38 14.35 -21.35 -5.53
C MET A 38 15.77 -20.88 -5.88
N GLU A 39 16.45 -21.59 -6.78
CA GLU A 39 17.76 -21.19 -7.28
C GLU A 39 17.70 -19.91 -8.12
N ALA A 40 16.69 -19.75 -8.98
CA ALA A 40 16.47 -18.53 -9.76
C ALA A 40 16.25 -17.31 -8.84
N LEU A 41 15.40 -17.45 -7.81
CA LEU A 41 15.22 -16.42 -6.78
C LEU A 41 16.54 -16.06 -6.11
N SER A 42 17.33 -17.06 -5.67
CA SER A 42 18.60 -16.82 -4.98
C SER A 42 19.65 -16.09 -5.82
N ARG A 43 19.60 -16.24 -7.16
CA ARG A 43 20.52 -15.58 -8.10
C ARG A 43 20.02 -14.21 -8.59
N GLY A 44 18.80 -13.82 -8.22
CA GLY A 44 18.19 -12.60 -8.73
C GLY A 44 17.74 -12.69 -10.20
N ASP A 45 17.41 -13.89 -10.67
CA ASP A 45 16.99 -14.16 -12.05
C ASP A 45 15.46 -14.22 -12.15
N ALA A 46 14.83 -13.05 -12.33
CA ALA A 46 13.38 -12.93 -12.38
C ALA A 46 12.76 -13.68 -13.57
N GLN A 47 13.40 -13.65 -14.74
CA GLN A 47 12.86 -14.30 -15.94
C GLN A 47 12.84 -15.82 -15.75
N ALA A 48 13.95 -16.40 -15.28
CA ALA A 48 14.01 -17.83 -15.03
C ALA A 48 12.98 -18.28 -13.98
N ALA A 49 12.68 -17.45 -12.97
CA ALA A 49 11.63 -17.75 -12.01
C ALA A 49 10.23 -17.72 -12.65
N LEU A 50 9.92 -16.70 -13.45
CA LEU A 50 8.61 -16.54 -14.09
C LEU A 50 8.32 -17.58 -15.18
N ASP A 51 9.35 -18.04 -15.90
CA ASP A 51 9.20 -19.07 -16.95
C ASP A 51 8.68 -20.41 -16.39
N LEU A 52 8.94 -20.66 -15.11
CA LEU A 52 8.47 -21.84 -14.37
C LEU A 52 7.01 -21.71 -13.92
N SER A 53 6.35 -20.58 -14.16
CA SER A 53 4.97 -20.33 -13.76
C SER A 53 3.96 -20.86 -14.79
N ALA A 54 2.87 -21.45 -14.29
CA ALA A 54 1.70 -21.81 -15.07
C ALA A 54 0.76 -20.60 -15.29
N THR A 55 0.76 -19.65 -14.37
CA THR A 55 -0.09 -18.46 -14.40
C THR A 55 0.74 -17.24 -14.72
N GLN A 56 0.16 -16.29 -15.47
CA GLN A 56 0.78 -15.00 -15.70
C GLN A 56 0.18 -13.94 -14.76
N PRO A 57 1.00 -13.05 -14.19
CA PRO A 57 0.50 -11.92 -13.41
C PRO A 57 -0.22 -10.94 -14.35
N ALA A 58 -1.16 -10.14 -13.84
CA ALA A 58 -1.80 -9.12 -14.67
C ALA A 58 -0.82 -8.02 -15.12
N THR A 59 0.26 -7.80 -14.35
CA THR A 59 1.33 -6.85 -14.64
C THR A 59 2.68 -7.38 -14.13
N THR A 60 3.78 -7.00 -14.75
CA THR A 60 5.15 -7.38 -14.32
C THR A 60 5.95 -6.21 -13.73
N ASP A 61 5.29 -5.12 -13.36
CA ASP A 61 5.93 -3.84 -12.95
C ASP A 61 6.96 -3.98 -11.83
N PHE A 62 6.79 -4.98 -10.95
CA PHE A 62 7.67 -5.32 -9.84
C PHE A 62 8.26 -6.73 -9.91
N LEU A 63 7.99 -7.49 -10.98
CA LEU A 63 8.54 -8.83 -11.21
C LEU A 63 9.75 -8.76 -12.15
N THR A 64 10.71 -7.93 -11.78
CA THR A 64 11.92 -7.68 -12.58
C THR A 64 13.17 -8.08 -11.82
N SER A 65 14.26 -8.37 -12.55
CA SER A 65 15.54 -8.72 -11.91
C SER A 65 16.10 -7.58 -11.05
N ASP A 66 15.79 -6.32 -11.38
CA ASP A 66 16.23 -5.17 -10.58
C ASP A 66 15.50 -5.08 -9.25
N VAL A 67 14.18 -5.32 -9.24
CA VAL A 67 13.42 -5.39 -7.98
C VAL A 67 13.87 -6.60 -7.17
N LEU A 68 14.01 -7.78 -7.78
CA LEU A 68 14.47 -8.97 -7.08
C LEU A 68 15.88 -8.78 -6.48
N LYS A 69 16.81 -8.11 -7.17
CA LYS A 69 18.12 -7.74 -6.60
C LYS A 69 17.98 -6.81 -5.40
N LYS A 70 17.13 -5.77 -5.46
CA LYS A 70 16.85 -4.91 -4.30
C LYS A 70 16.32 -5.72 -3.12
N GLN A 71 15.46 -6.71 -3.38
CA GLN A 71 14.96 -7.61 -2.34
C GLN A 71 16.11 -8.42 -1.72
N LEU A 72 16.99 -9.00 -2.55
CA LEU A 72 18.14 -9.79 -2.10
C LEU A 72 19.19 -8.96 -1.35
N ASP A 73 19.38 -7.69 -1.71
CA ASP A 73 20.32 -6.79 -1.01
C ASP A 73 19.86 -6.52 0.43
N LYS A 74 18.55 -6.50 0.68
CA LYS A 74 17.96 -6.29 2.00
C LYS A 74 17.75 -7.59 2.77
N LEU A 75 17.28 -8.63 2.07
CA LEU A 75 16.91 -9.91 2.65
C LEU A 75 17.38 -11.04 1.73
N PRO A 76 18.67 -11.42 1.79
CA PRO A 76 19.22 -12.45 0.92
C PRO A 76 18.49 -13.80 1.08
N ILE A 77 18.29 -14.50 -0.04
CA ILE A 77 17.75 -15.86 -0.09
C ILE A 77 18.92 -16.84 -0.26
N THR A 78 19.19 -17.65 0.75
CA THR A 78 20.32 -18.61 0.75
C THR A 78 19.89 -19.99 1.27
N GLU A 79 20.79 -20.97 1.17
CA GLU A 79 20.57 -22.34 1.69
C GLU A 79 19.26 -22.99 1.22
N VAL A 80 18.95 -22.84 -0.07
CA VAL A 80 17.74 -23.38 -0.69
C VAL A 80 17.72 -24.91 -0.64
N GLN A 81 16.59 -25.49 -0.23
CA GLN A 81 16.42 -26.92 -0.02
C GLN A 81 15.01 -27.35 -0.43
N VAL A 82 14.91 -28.47 -1.12
CA VAL A 82 13.64 -29.17 -1.31
C VAL A 82 13.53 -30.24 -0.22
N ILE A 83 12.49 -30.15 0.61
CA ILE A 83 12.27 -31.08 1.73
C ILE A 83 11.58 -32.34 1.23
N GLY A 84 10.61 -32.20 0.32
CA GLY A 84 9.88 -33.34 -0.25
C GLY A 84 8.58 -32.92 -0.96
N GLU A 85 7.85 -33.91 -1.45
CA GLU A 85 6.55 -33.76 -2.10
C GLU A 85 5.45 -34.22 -1.14
N GLU A 86 4.43 -33.39 -0.94
CA GLU A 86 3.16 -33.74 -0.30
C GLU A 86 2.05 -33.92 -1.34
N GLY A 87 1.15 -34.86 -1.09
CA GLY A 87 -0.17 -34.80 -1.70
C GLY A 87 -0.32 -35.46 -3.08
N ARG A 88 0.62 -36.30 -3.55
CA ARG A 88 0.33 -37.20 -4.67
C ARG A 88 -0.67 -38.27 -4.22
N LYS A 89 -1.96 -37.92 -4.14
CA LYS A 89 -3.03 -38.89 -3.88
C LYS A 89 -3.07 -39.85 -5.09
N PRO A 90 -2.96 -41.18 -4.88
CA PRO A 90 -2.85 -42.15 -5.98
C PRO A 90 -3.99 -42.08 -7.02
N ASP A 91 -5.18 -41.61 -6.62
CA ASP A 91 -6.42 -41.84 -7.36
C ASP A 91 -7.24 -40.59 -7.76
N THR A 92 -6.82 -39.35 -7.46
CA THR A 92 -7.74 -38.18 -7.64
C THR A 92 -7.26 -37.03 -8.51
N ASP A 93 -5.96 -36.75 -8.63
CA ASP A 93 -5.49 -35.85 -9.70
C ASP A 93 -3.96 -35.94 -9.88
N LYS A 94 -3.50 -36.70 -10.88
CA LYS A 94 -2.05 -36.87 -11.13
C LYS A 94 -1.36 -35.59 -11.62
N ARG A 95 -2.14 -34.54 -11.91
CA ARG A 95 -1.75 -33.26 -12.53
C ARG A 95 -1.37 -32.16 -11.53
N THR A 96 -1.51 -32.39 -10.23
CA THR A 96 -1.14 -31.43 -9.19
C THR A 96 -0.23 -32.07 -8.15
N ALA A 97 0.63 -31.27 -7.53
CA ALA A 97 1.45 -31.70 -6.40
C ALA A 97 1.74 -30.50 -5.49
N VAL A 98 2.11 -30.75 -4.23
CA VAL A 98 2.60 -29.70 -3.33
C VAL A 98 4.04 -30.02 -2.97
N VAL A 99 4.97 -29.11 -3.22
CA VAL A 99 6.38 -29.32 -2.87
C VAL A 99 6.74 -28.49 -1.65
N LYS A 100 7.23 -29.16 -0.61
CA LYS A 100 7.78 -28.52 0.58
C LYS A 100 9.21 -28.06 0.31
N VAL A 101 9.47 -26.80 0.59
CA VAL A 101 10.78 -26.17 0.40
C VAL A 101 11.21 -25.43 1.67
N ALA A 102 12.50 -25.17 1.77
CA ALA A 102 13.07 -24.29 2.78
C ALA A 102 14.18 -23.42 2.18
N ALA A 103 14.34 -22.23 2.74
CA ALA A 103 15.49 -21.37 2.49
C ALA A 103 15.74 -20.47 3.70
N LYS A 104 16.88 -19.81 3.74
CA LYS A 104 17.15 -18.71 4.68
C LYS A 104 16.84 -17.39 4.01
N PHE A 105 15.98 -16.59 4.63
CA PHE A 105 15.70 -15.21 4.27
C PHE A 105 16.39 -14.32 5.30
N GLY A 106 17.40 -13.54 4.89
CA GLY A 106 18.18 -12.73 5.84
C GLY A 106 18.85 -13.55 6.94
N GLY A 107 19.15 -14.82 6.68
CA GLY A 107 19.72 -15.77 7.64
C GLY A 107 18.69 -16.54 8.47
N GLN A 108 17.40 -16.16 8.46
CA GLN A 108 16.34 -16.89 9.14
C GLN A 108 15.77 -18.00 8.26
N ARG A 109 15.83 -19.26 8.73
CA ARG A 109 15.22 -20.39 8.03
C ARG A 109 13.70 -20.22 7.98
N THR A 110 13.16 -20.28 6.78
CA THR A 110 11.73 -20.24 6.47
C THR A 110 11.42 -21.46 5.62
N GLU A 111 10.36 -22.18 6.00
CA GLU A 111 9.82 -23.27 5.19
C GLU A 111 8.55 -22.78 4.49
N GLY A 112 8.18 -23.42 3.39
CA GLY A 112 6.91 -23.13 2.74
C GLY A 112 6.50 -24.22 1.76
N LYS A 113 5.33 -24.02 1.17
CA LYS A 113 4.72 -24.95 0.22
C LYS A 113 4.53 -24.28 -1.12
N LEU A 114 4.98 -24.95 -2.17
CA LEU A 114 4.78 -24.52 -3.55
C LEU A 114 3.76 -25.45 -4.20
N ASP A 115 2.65 -24.85 -4.63
CA ASP A 115 1.62 -25.55 -5.40
C ASP A 115 2.10 -25.76 -6.84
N MET A 116 2.09 -26.99 -7.30
CA MET A 116 2.57 -27.41 -8.62
C MET A 116 1.42 -27.93 -9.47
N VAL A 117 1.49 -27.68 -10.77
CA VAL A 117 0.50 -28.13 -11.75
C VAL A 117 1.19 -28.56 -13.03
N VAL A 118 0.61 -29.53 -13.74
CA VAL A 118 1.06 -29.93 -15.08
C VAL A 118 0.34 -29.11 -16.14
N VAL A 119 1.10 -28.41 -16.97
CA VAL A 119 0.63 -27.65 -18.15
C VAL A 119 1.43 -28.14 -19.35
N ASP A 120 0.75 -28.46 -20.46
CA ASP A 120 1.39 -28.95 -21.70
C ASP A 120 2.37 -30.13 -21.46
N ASN A 121 1.96 -31.07 -20.60
CA ASN A 121 2.74 -32.22 -20.18
C ASN A 121 4.06 -31.88 -19.43
N GLN A 122 4.19 -30.67 -18.88
CA GLN A 122 5.34 -30.24 -18.09
C GLN A 122 4.93 -29.77 -16.70
N TRP A 123 5.72 -30.08 -15.68
CA TRP A 123 5.52 -29.52 -14.35
C TRP A 123 5.84 -28.03 -14.32
N LYS A 124 4.96 -27.26 -13.68
CA LYS A 124 5.11 -25.82 -13.42
C LYS A 124 4.64 -25.48 -12.01
N LEU A 125 5.08 -24.34 -11.48
CA LEU A 125 4.41 -23.75 -10.31
C LEU A 125 3.04 -23.23 -10.73
N SER A 126 2.03 -23.36 -9.87
CA SER A 126 0.72 -22.73 -10.09
C SER A 126 0.86 -21.22 -10.29
N ALA A 127 1.68 -20.56 -9.48
CA ALA A 127 2.17 -19.20 -9.64
C ALA A 127 3.64 -19.12 -9.17
N ALA A 128 4.42 -18.20 -9.76
CA ALA A 128 5.82 -17.95 -9.40
C ALA A 128 6.00 -16.57 -8.72
N PHE A 129 4.91 -16.01 -8.22
CA PHE A 129 4.82 -14.67 -7.65
C PHE A 129 3.78 -14.67 -6.53
N VAL A 130 3.85 -13.65 -5.68
CA VAL A 130 2.84 -13.30 -4.69
C VAL A 130 1.92 -12.26 -5.30
N ASP A 131 0.61 -12.49 -5.26
CA ASP A 131 -0.40 -11.46 -5.51
C ASP A 131 -0.62 -10.69 -4.20
N ALA A 132 0.04 -9.54 -4.06
CA ALA A 132 -0.08 -8.71 -2.87
C ALA A 132 -1.15 -7.64 -3.07
N THR A 133 -1.94 -7.36 -2.03
CA THR A 133 -3.04 -6.40 -2.10
C THR A 133 -3.07 -5.46 -0.91
N THR A 134 -3.45 -4.21 -1.14
CA THR A 134 -3.77 -3.23 -0.10
C THR A 134 -5.27 -2.96 0.03
N GLU A 135 -6.13 -3.83 -0.53
CA GLU A 135 -7.58 -3.66 -0.48
C GLU A 135 -8.13 -3.48 0.95
N GLU A 136 -7.52 -4.12 1.95
CA GLU A 136 -7.93 -3.96 3.35
C GLU A 136 -7.75 -2.54 3.90
N ILE A 137 -6.94 -1.69 3.27
CA ILE A 137 -6.84 -0.26 3.63
C ILE A 137 -8.19 0.46 3.39
N HIS A 138 -9.02 -0.02 2.47
CA HIS A 138 -10.37 0.52 2.21
C HIS A 138 -11.35 0.25 3.35
N GLY A 139 -11.03 -0.71 4.22
CA GLY A 139 -11.80 -0.98 5.44
C GLY A 139 -11.83 0.20 6.42
N TYR A 140 -11.00 1.23 6.21
CA TYR A 140 -10.95 2.46 7.01
C TYR A 140 -11.22 3.75 6.22
N GLY A 141 -11.56 3.67 4.93
CA GLY A 141 -12.16 4.79 4.19
C GLY A 141 -11.23 5.94 3.76
N ASP A 142 -9.91 5.75 3.67
CA ASP A 142 -8.96 6.81 3.25
C ASP A 142 -8.37 6.55 1.83
N PRO A 143 -8.98 7.11 0.77
CA PRO A 143 -8.42 7.05 -0.58
C PRO A 143 -7.10 7.82 -0.74
N GLU A 144 -6.90 8.92 0.01
CA GLU A 144 -5.70 9.76 -0.04
C GLU A 144 -4.45 8.97 0.41
N ALA A 145 -4.58 8.11 1.43
CA ALA A 145 -3.51 7.22 1.86
C ALA A 145 -3.11 6.22 0.79
N ALA A 146 -4.06 5.68 0.04
CA ALA A 146 -3.77 4.75 -1.06
C ALA A 146 -3.02 5.44 -2.22
N GLU A 147 -3.38 6.68 -2.52
CA GLU A 147 -2.74 7.49 -3.57
C GLU A 147 -1.30 7.89 -3.23
N ALA A 148 -1.02 8.10 -1.94
CA ALA A 148 0.33 8.44 -1.48
C ALA A 148 1.30 7.25 -1.51
N LEU A 149 0.81 6.00 -1.43
CA LEU A 149 1.64 4.81 -1.29
C LEU A 149 2.47 4.51 -2.54
N THR A 150 3.69 4.04 -2.31
CA THR A 150 4.58 3.51 -3.34
C THR A 150 5.07 2.11 -2.98
N VAL A 151 5.31 1.30 -4.02
CA VAL A 151 5.96 0.00 -3.92
C VAL A 151 7.26 0.08 -4.71
N PHE A 152 8.41 -0.21 -4.08
CA PHE A 152 9.75 -0.01 -4.66
C PHE A 152 9.94 1.36 -5.35
N GLY A 153 9.34 2.41 -4.78
CA GLY A 153 9.40 3.79 -5.28
C GLY A 153 8.48 4.11 -6.48
N LYS A 154 7.65 3.19 -6.95
CA LYS A 154 6.61 3.46 -7.96
C LYS A 154 5.24 3.61 -7.31
N PRO A 155 4.33 4.44 -7.85
CA PRO A 155 2.96 4.54 -7.35
C PRO A 155 2.26 3.17 -7.32
N LEU A 156 1.43 2.97 -6.30
CA LEU A 156 0.58 1.79 -6.23
C LEU A 156 -0.37 1.73 -7.45
N PRO A 157 -0.55 0.56 -8.09
CA PRO A 157 -1.53 0.40 -9.16
C PRO A 157 -2.95 0.74 -8.69
N GLN A 158 -3.78 1.28 -9.58
CA GLN A 158 -5.19 1.60 -9.29
C GLN A 158 -6.01 0.36 -8.90
N SER A 159 -5.61 -0.83 -9.38
CA SER A 159 -6.19 -2.11 -8.96
C SER A 159 -5.87 -2.47 -7.51
N ARG A 160 -4.85 -1.87 -6.89
CA ARG A 160 -4.33 -2.17 -5.54
C ARG A 160 -3.72 -3.56 -5.36
N HIS A 161 -3.88 -4.41 -6.36
CA HIS A 161 -3.09 -5.61 -6.57
C HIS A 161 -1.77 -5.28 -7.25
N PHE A 162 -0.69 -5.86 -6.73
CA PHE A 162 0.65 -5.78 -7.30
C PHE A 162 1.38 -7.10 -7.07
N TYR A 163 2.24 -7.47 -8.01
CA TYR A 163 2.89 -8.78 -8.02
C TYR A 163 4.37 -8.67 -7.69
N VAL A 164 4.84 -9.45 -6.73
CA VAL A 164 6.25 -9.46 -6.29
C VAL A 164 6.76 -10.88 -6.12
N PHE A 165 8.08 -11.06 -6.12
CA PHE A 165 8.68 -12.31 -5.65
C PHE A 165 8.64 -12.37 -4.13
N PRO A 166 8.62 -13.58 -3.53
CA PRO A 166 8.70 -13.74 -2.08
C PRO A 166 10.00 -13.13 -1.55
N GLY A 167 9.92 -12.29 -0.52
CA GLY A 167 11.06 -11.67 0.14
C GLY A 167 10.75 -10.28 0.70
N TYR A 168 11.78 -9.44 0.81
CA TYR A 168 11.65 -8.07 1.30
C TYR A 168 10.62 -7.29 0.46
N LEU A 169 9.77 -6.51 1.13
CA LEU A 169 8.78 -5.65 0.46
C LEU A 169 9.04 -4.19 0.86
N GLU A 170 9.49 -3.40 -0.11
CA GLU A 170 9.65 -1.96 0.09
C GLU A 170 8.33 -1.25 -0.17
N MET A 171 7.72 -0.73 0.88
CA MET A 171 6.63 0.23 0.76
C MET A 171 7.05 1.58 1.33
N GLY A 172 6.59 2.64 0.68
CA GLY A 172 6.89 4.01 1.05
C GLY A 172 5.76 4.94 0.64
N THR A 173 6.04 6.23 0.60
CA THR A 173 5.11 7.23 0.08
C THR A 173 5.80 8.11 -0.95
N ALA A 174 5.02 8.81 -1.78
CA ALA A 174 5.53 9.80 -2.73
C ALA A 174 5.86 11.16 -2.07
N THR A 175 5.66 11.28 -0.75
CA THR A 175 5.83 12.51 0.03
C THR A 175 6.91 12.33 1.10
N PRO A 176 7.74 13.33 1.40
CA PRO A 176 8.69 13.24 2.50
C PRO A 176 8.02 13.33 3.89
N TYR A 177 6.75 13.72 3.96
CA TYR A 177 6.06 14.01 5.22
C TYR A 177 5.57 12.76 5.95
N VAL A 178 5.34 11.67 5.21
CA VAL A 178 4.76 10.43 5.73
C VAL A 178 5.73 9.27 5.52
N LYS A 179 5.97 8.51 6.58
CA LYS A 179 6.75 7.27 6.53
C LYS A 179 5.84 6.06 6.64
N VAL A 180 6.19 5.01 5.91
CA VAL A 180 5.59 3.69 6.07
C VAL A 180 6.52 2.86 6.95
N ASN A 181 5.97 2.20 7.97
CA ASN A 181 6.73 1.29 8.82
C ASN A 181 7.18 0.07 8.02
N GLU A 182 8.31 -0.52 8.42
CA GLU A 182 8.82 -1.73 7.80
C GLU A 182 7.78 -2.85 7.90
N LEU A 183 7.52 -3.49 6.75
CA LEU A 183 6.55 -4.56 6.61
C LEU A 183 7.22 -5.92 6.82
N PRO A 184 6.47 -6.94 7.27
CA PRO A 184 6.98 -8.30 7.21
C PRO A 184 7.26 -8.67 5.74
N PRO A 185 8.32 -9.45 5.47
CA PRO A 185 8.58 -9.95 4.13
C PRO A 185 7.46 -10.88 3.68
N THR A 186 7.22 -10.93 2.38
CA THR A 186 6.43 -12.00 1.78
C THR A 186 7.23 -13.31 1.82
N THR A 187 6.53 -14.43 1.93
CA THR A 187 7.12 -15.74 2.17
C THR A 187 6.80 -16.72 1.05
N LEU A 188 7.39 -17.92 1.10
CA LEU A 188 7.11 -18.98 0.14
C LEU A 188 5.66 -19.47 0.23
N ASP A 189 5.01 -19.36 1.39
CA ASP A 189 3.59 -19.71 1.57
C ASP A 189 2.62 -18.65 0.99
N ASP A 190 3.13 -17.48 0.64
CA ASP A 190 2.37 -16.43 -0.05
C ASP A 190 2.36 -16.63 -1.58
N VAL A 191 3.19 -17.54 -2.10
CA VAL A 191 3.26 -17.86 -3.53
C VAL A 191 2.10 -18.77 -3.91
N SER A 192 1.03 -18.19 -4.45
CA SER A 192 -0.16 -18.94 -4.86
C SER A 192 -0.89 -18.26 -6.01
N ALA A 193 -1.51 -19.06 -6.89
CA ALA A 193 -2.36 -18.56 -7.96
C ALA A 193 -3.79 -18.21 -7.50
N PHE A 194 -4.21 -18.65 -6.31
CA PHE A 194 -5.60 -18.62 -5.86
C PHE A 194 -5.83 -17.84 -4.57
N LYS A 195 -4.77 -17.25 -4.03
CA LYS A 195 -4.80 -16.51 -2.77
C LYS A 195 -4.00 -15.24 -2.94
N ASP A 196 -4.58 -14.14 -2.47
CA ASP A 196 -3.90 -12.87 -2.30
C ASP A 196 -3.29 -12.75 -0.89
N THR A 197 -2.26 -11.91 -0.78
CA THR A 197 -1.59 -11.59 0.47
C THR A 197 -1.87 -10.13 0.84
N GLY A 198 -2.68 -9.94 1.87
CA GLY A 198 -3.02 -8.62 2.40
C GLY A 198 -1.81 -7.92 3.02
N VAL A 199 -1.48 -6.73 2.51
CA VAL A 199 -0.41 -5.86 3.00
C VAL A 199 -1.02 -4.68 3.76
N LYS A 200 -0.58 -4.50 5.01
CA LYS A 200 -1.13 -3.50 5.95
C LYS A 200 -0.05 -2.51 6.36
N PRO A 201 0.29 -1.52 5.51
CA PRO A 201 1.22 -0.47 5.89
C PRO A 201 0.68 0.31 7.07
N LYS A 202 1.60 0.72 7.94
CA LYS A 202 1.31 1.69 9.00
C LYS A 202 2.02 2.99 8.70
N PHE A 203 1.31 4.08 8.81
CA PHE A 203 1.83 5.42 8.58
C PHE A 203 2.36 6.03 9.87
N SER A 204 3.41 6.84 9.73
CA SER A 204 3.94 7.66 10.81
C SER A 204 4.41 9.00 10.28
N MET A 205 4.35 10.01 11.14
CA MET A 205 4.76 11.38 10.84
C MET A 205 6.07 11.70 11.56
N GLY A 206 7.07 12.16 10.81
CA GLY A 206 8.31 12.70 11.37
C GLY A 206 8.25 14.20 11.65
N PRO A 207 9.34 14.81 12.13
CA PRO A 207 9.43 16.26 12.36
C PRO A 207 9.11 17.10 11.12
N ASP A 208 9.54 16.66 9.93
CA ASP A 208 9.29 17.37 8.67
C ASP A 208 7.79 17.36 8.31
N GLY A 209 7.10 16.24 8.54
CA GLY A 209 5.66 16.14 8.32
C GLY A 209 4.85 16.97 9.32
N LEU A 210 5.25 16.95 10.60
CA LEU A 210 4.64 17.80 11.63
C LEU A 210 4.78 19.28 11.26
N LYS A 211 5.99 19.70 10.89
CA LYS A 211 6.26 21.07 10.48
C LYS A 211 5.43 21.46 9.25
N ALA A 212 5.36 20.59 8.25
CA ALA A 212 4.57 20.84 7.05
C ALA A 212 3.06 20.97 7.37
N ALA A 213 2.56 20.17 8.30
CA ALA A 213 1.17 20.28 8.78
C ALA A 213 0.92 21.60 9.51
N GLN A 214 1.83 22.01 10.42
CA GLN A 214 1.76 23.28 11.14
C GLN A 214 1.80 24.47 10.17
N ASP A 215 2.71 24.45 9.19
CA ASP A 215 2.84 25.51 8.19
C ASP A 215 1.59 25.59 7.31
N ALA A 216 0.97 24.45 6.96
CA ALA A 216 -0.28 24.39 6.21
C ALA A 216 -1.47 24.96 7.00
N VAL A 217 -1.62 24.60 8.27
CA VAL A 217 -2.65 25.16 9.15
C VAL A 217 -2.45 26.67 9.32
N LEU A 218 -1.22 27.13 9.55
CA LEU A 218 -0.93 28.56 9.68
C LEU A 218 -1.23 29.33 8.39
N ALA A 219 -0.90 28.76 7.22
CA ALA A 219 -1.24 29.36 5.93
C ALA A 219 -2.76 29.43 5.73
N TRP A 220 -3.49 28.37 6.09
CA TRP A 220 -4.94 28.32 6.06
C TRP A 220 -5.57 29.36 7.00
N ILE A 221 -5.10 29.49 8.25
CA ILE A 221 -5.55 30.53 9.18
C ILE A 221 -5.30 31.93 8.60
N ASN A 222 -4.09 32.18 8.09
CA ASN A 222 -3.75 33.48 7.53
C ASN A 222 -4.63 33.84 6.33
N LYS A 223 -5.00 32.85 5.51
CA LYS A 223 -5.95 33.03 4.42
C LYS A 223 -7.37 33.33 4.95
N CYS A 224 -7.83 32.59 5.96
CA CYS A 224 -9.21 32.69 6.42
C CYS A 224 -9.49 33.91 7.33
N PHE A 225 -8.51 34.35 8.12
CA PHE A 225 -8.67 35.37 9.16
C PHE A 225 -7.95 36.69 8.85
N ASN A 226 -7.51 36.90 7.60
CA ASN A 226 -7.09 38.19 7.06
C ASN A 226 -7.93 38.52 5.81
N PRO A 227 -7.95 39.77 5.31
CA PRO A 227 -8.74 40.08 4.12
C PRO A 227 -8.21 39.34 2.91
N GLY A 228 -9.14 39.00 2.03
CA GLY A 228 -8.82 38.57 0.69
C GLY A 228 -9.83 37.55 0.23
N ASP A 229 -9.35 36.58 -0.53
CA ASP A 229 -10.14 35.43 -0.95
C ASP A 229 -10.26 34.41 0.19
N HIS A 230 -11.49 34.22 0.66
CA HIS A 230 -11.85 33.28 1.71
C HIS A 230 -12.36 31.92 1.16
N THR A 231 -12.15 31.63 -0.13
CA THR A 231 -12.52 30.33 -0.71
C THR A 231 -11.86 29.18 0.07
N GLY A 232 -12.65 28.20 0.53
CA GLY A 232 -12.15 27.08 1.33
C GLY A 232 -12.07 27.34 2.85
N CYS A 233 -12.64 28.44 3.33
CA CYS A 233 -12.82 28.72 4.77
C CYS A 233 -14.24 28.35 5.26
N GLY A 234 -14.98 27.63 4.41
CA GLY A 234 -16.44 27.65 4.31
C GLY A 234 -17.22 26.99 5.43
N ASP A 235 -16.58 26.26 6.35
CA ASP A 235 -17.27 25.62 7.48
C ASP A 235 -17.06 26.36 8.81
N ILE A 236 -15.96 27.11 8.91
CA ILE A 236 -15.52 27.73 10.17
C ILE A 236 -15.99 29.19 10.28
N LEU A 237 -16.10 29.90 9.16
CA LEU A 237 -16.57 31.29 9.10
C LEU A 237 -17.97 31.35 8.49
N THR A 238 -18.95 30.74 9.16
CA THR A 238 -20.34 30.63 8.69
C THR A 238 -21.35 31.31 9.60
N GLY A 239 -22.54 31.57 9.04
CA GLY A 239 -23.74 31.99 9.75
C GLY A 239 -23.52 33.23 10.63
N ILE A 240 -23.66 33.03 11.95
CA ILE A 240 -23.59 34.09 12.96
C ILE A 240 -22.31 34.93 12.83
N TRP A 241 -21.17 34.32 12.48
CA TRP A 241 -19.91 35.05 12.37
C TRP A 241 -19.92 36.03 11.19
N THR A 242 -20.34 35.56 10.01
CA THR A 242 -20.45 36.40 8.81
C THR A 242 -21.54 37.46 8.94
N ASP A 243 -22.58 37.22 9.74
CA ASP A 243 -23.64 38.20 10.00
C ASP A 243 -23.19 39.29 10.99
N THR A 244 -22.32 38.93 11.93
CA THR A 244 -21.89 39.83 13.01
C THR A 244 -20.70 40.70 12.59
N TYR A 245 -19.74 40.15 11.82
CA TYR A 245 -18.47 40.79 11.52
C TYR A 245 -18.27 41.14 10.04
N ASP A 246 -17.58 42.24 9.78
CA ASP A 246 -17.07 42.55 8.44
C ASP A 246 -15.79 41.75 8.17
N MET A 247 -15.96 40.66 7.42
CA MET A 247 -14.88 39.73 7.05
C MET A 247 -13.69 40.43 6.36
N SER A 248 -13.95 41.50 5.60
CA SER A 248 -12.88 42.27 4.93
C SER A 248 -11.96 43.01 5.90
N THR A 249 -12.37 43.15 7.16
CA THR A 249 -11.62 43.82 8.21
C THR A 249 -10.95 42.83 9.17
N MET A 250 -11.18 41.53 9.00
CA MET A 250 -10.59 40.52 9.89
C MET A 250 -9.07 40.55 9.82
N ARG A 251 -8.39 40.46 10.97
CA ARG A 251 -6.93 40.27 11.05
C ARG A 251 -6.60 39.31 12.18
N VAL A 252 -5.70 38.35 11.92
CA VAL A 252 -5.12 37.51 12.98
C VAL A 252 -4.33 38.40 13.94
N ARG A 253 -4.49 38.16 15.25
CA ARG A 253 -3.75 38.87 16.30
C ARG A 253 -2.63 38.03 16.86
N GLY A 254 -1.40 38.50 16.71
CA GLY A 254 -0.23 37.85 17.30
C GLY A 254 0.09 36.50 16.66
N PRO A 255 1.08 35.76 17.21
CA PRO A 255 1.36 34.41 16.77
C PRO A 255 0.22 33.48 17.17
N VAL A 256 -0.19 32.61 16.25
CA VAL A 256 -1.07 31.49 16.57
C VAL A 256 -0.22 30.37 17.12
N ASP A 257 -0.54 29.90 18.32
CA ASP A 257 0.13 28.75 18.93
C ASP A 257 -0.39 27.46 18.30
N LEU A 258 0.53 26.64 17.80
CA LEU A 258 0.27 25.37 17.14
C LEU A 258 1.15 24.30 17.79
N PRO A 259 0.89 23.92 19.05
CA PRO A 259 1.77 23.00 19.76
C PRO A 259 1.72 21.60 19.11
N PRO A 260 2.80 20.81 19.14
CA PRO A 260 2.85 19.52 18.45
C PRO A 260 1.77 18.51 18.86
N ASP A 261 1.26 18.59 20.08
CA ASP A 261 0.34 17.62 20.69
C ASP A 261 -1.10 17.71 20.17
N ILE A 262 -1.46 18.82 19.51
CA ILE A 262 -2.73 18.95 18.80
C ILE A 262 -2.69 18.32 17.40
N PHE A 263 -1.53 17.91 16.88
CA PHE A 263 -1.43 17.25 15.57
C PHE A 263 -1.30 15.74 15.75
N ARG A 264 -2.30 14.99 15.29
CA ARG A 264 -2.34 13.53 15.43
C ARG A 264 -2.52 12.88 14.07
N LEU A 265 -1.58 11.99 13.70
CA LEU A 265 -1.70 11.14 12.53
C LEU A 265 -2.09 9.72 12.98
N PRO A 266 -3.34 9.26 12.74
CA PRO A 266 -3.68 7.86 12.89
C PRO A 266 -2.81 6.97 11.98
N ASP A 267 -2.51 5.74 12.40
CA ASP A 267 -1.53 4.88 11.73
C ASP A 267 -2.00 4.27 10.40
N HIS A 268 -3.21 4.59 9.93
CA HIS A 268 -3.84 4.04 8.73
C HIS A 268 -4.22 5.13 7.71
N THR A 269 -3.83 6.38 7.95
CA THR A 269 -4.20 7.54 7.13
C THR A 269 -3.00 8.42 6.82
N THR A 270 -3.14 9.28 5.81
CA THR A 270 -2.23 10.41 5.56
C THR A 270 -2.81 11.76 5.98
N VAL A 271 -3.96 11.75 6.64
CA VAL A 271 -4.68 12.92 7.12
C VAL A 271 -4.39 13.13 8.60
N VAL A 272 -3.75 14.26 8.91
CA VAL A 272 -3.49 14.70 10.28
C VAL A 272 -4.74 15.34 10.84
N GLN A 273 -5.23 14.81 11.95
CA GLN A 273 -6.28 15.41 12.75
C GLN A 273 -5.68 16.53 13.61
N VAL A 274 -6.25 17.72 13.51
CA VAL A 274 -5.86 18.87 14.33
C VAL A 274 -6.87 19.04 15.45
N GLY A 275 -6.38 18.95 16.68
CA GLY A 275 -7.15 19.15 17.89
C GLY A 275 -7.62 20.60 18.06
N GLY A 276 -8.22 20.89 19.22
CA GLY A 276 -8.71 22.23 19.57
C GLY A 276 -7.69 23.35 19.32
N LEU A 277 -8.05 24.28 18.44
CA LEU A 277 -7.28 25.45 18.06
C LEU A 277 -8.02 26.72 18.48
N ASN A 278 -7.29 27.74 18.92
CA ASN A 278 -7.86 29.06 19.19
C ASN A 278 -7.18 30.13 18.32
N VAL A 279 -7.96 30.80 17.47
CA VAL A 279 -7.48 31.83 16.55
C VAL A 279 -7.91 33.21 17.05
N PRO A 280 -7.02 33.98 17.70
CA PRO A 280 -7.31 35.35 18.08
C PRO A 280 -7.33 36.25 16.85
N PHE A 281 -8.33 37.13 16.74
CA PHE A 281 -8.44 38.07 15.63
C PHE A 281 -9.02 39.42 16.06
N THR A 282 -8.91 40.43 15.19
CA THR A 282 -9.71 41.66 15.24
C THR A 282 -10.65 41.72 14.06
N ALA A 283 -11.82 42.33 14.24
CA ALA A 283 -12.75 42.63 13.15
C ALA A 283 -13.63 43.82 13.51
N VAL A 284 -14.23 44.46 12.50
CA VAL A 284 -15.29 45.45 12.70
C VAL A 284 -16.63 44.73 12.88
N GLU A 285 -17.32 44.99 13.99
CA GLU A 285 -18.69 44.54 14.21
C GLU A 285 -19.64 45.37 13.33
N LYS A 286 -20.40 44.71 12.44
CA LYS A 286 -21.28 45.38 11.45
C LYS A 286 -22.32 46.29 12.09
N ARG A 287 -22.86 45.90 13.26
CA ARG A 287 -23.93 46.63 13.95
C ARG A 287 -23.46 47.95 14.58
N THR A 288 -22.25 47.97 15.13
CA THR A 288 -21.74 49.14 15.88
C THR A 288 -20.64 49.89 15.15
N GLY A 289 -20.06 49.32 14.10
CA GLY A 289 -18.91 49.88 13.38
C GLY A 289 -17.62 49.92 14.20
N ARG A 290 -17.59 49.25 15.36
CA ARG A 290 -16.42 49.24 16.26
C ARG A 290 -15.49 48.10 15.90
N VAL A 291 -14.18 48.35 15.98
CA VAL A 291 -13.17 47.30 16.00
C VAL A 291 -13.29 46.56 17.33
N ILE A 292 -13.42 45.24 17.25
CA ILE A 292 -13.45 44.37 18.41
C ILE A 292 -12.31 43.36 18.35
N ASP A 293 -11.82 43.00 19.53
CA ASP A 293 -10.92 41.87 19.72
C ASP A 293 -11.75 40.63 20.04
N ASN A 294 -11.53 39.55 19.30
CA ASN A 294 -12.22 38.29 19.52
C ASN A 294 -11.27 37.10 19.33
N SER A 295 -11.79 35.89 19.52
CA SER A 295 -11.09 34.63 19.31
C SER A 295 -12.07 33.57 18.83
N LEU A 296 -11.71 32.82 17.80
CA LEU A 296 -12.49 31.67 17.36
C LEU A 296 -11.85 30.38 17.86
N SER A 297 -12.60 29.60 18.63
CA SER A 297 -12.22 28.23 18.97
C SER A 297 -12.75 27.26 17.91
N ILE A 298 -11.84 26.48 17.34
CA ILE A 298 -12.10 25.48 16.31
C ILE A 298 -11.77 24.13 16.95
N SER A 299 -12.75 23.23 17.06
CA SER A 299 -12.57 21.94 17.74
C SER A 299 -12.70 20.78 16.77
N ASP A 300 -11.59 20.08 16.52
CA ASP A 300 -11.55 18.78 15.80
C ASP A 300 -12.18 18.78 14.40
N GLN A 301 -12.26 19.96 13.77
CA GLN A 301 -12.78 20.12 12.40
C GLN A 301 -11.67 20.23 11.36
N VAL A 302 -10.44 20.56 11.77
CA VAL A 302 -9.36 20.84 10.82
C VAL A 302 -8.57 19.57 10.57
N GLU A 303 -8.46 19.22 9.30
CA GLU A 303 -7.70 18.08 8.82
C GLU A 303 -6.62 18.56 7.85
N VAL A 304 -5.45 17.92 7.90
CA VAL A 304 -4.34 18.23 7.01
C VAL A 304 -3.89 16.98 6.29
N ASN A 305 -4.17 16.88 5.00
CA ASN A 305 -3.62 15.82 4.17
C ASN A 305 -2.15 16.12 3.88
N ILE A 306 -1.26 15.35 4.51
CA ILE A 306 0.20 15.38 4.31
C ILE A 306 0.69 14.28 3.35
N GLY A 307 -0.23 13.47 2.81
CA GLY A 307 0.02 12.52 1.73
C GLY A 307 0.39 13.18 0.41
N VAL A 308 0.09 14.48 0.28
CA VAL A 308 0.36 15.32 -0.90
C VAL A 308 1.41 16.40 -0.62
N GLN A 309 2.02 16.90 -1.70
CA GLN A 309 2.97 18.01 -1.64
C GLN A 309 2.58 19.12 -2.63
N PRO A 310 2.26 20.35 -2.16
CA PRO A 310 2.19 20.77 -0.75
C PRO A 310 1.00 20.12 0.01
N PRO A 311 1.05 20.04 1.36
CA PRO A 311 -0.09 19.58 2.15
C PRO A 311 -1.34 20.43 1.91
N THR A 312 -2.51 19.82 2.04
CA THR A 312 -3.80 20.50 1.88
C THR A 312 -4.59 20.46 3.17
N VAL A 313 -5.32 21.54 3.44
CA VAL A 313 -6.16 21.68 4.64
C VAL A 313 -7.63 21.56 4.23
N SER A 314 -8.38 20.74 4.95
CA SER A 314 -9.82 20.58 4.84
C SER A 314 -10.49 20.84 6.19
N THR A 315 -11.79 21.12 6.13
CA THR A 315 -12.65 21.26 7.31
C THR A 315 -13.79 20.25 7.22
N ASN A 316 -14.10 19.57 8.32
CA ASN A 316 -15.22 18.64 8.48
C ASN A 316 -16.43 19.28 9.17
#